data_AF-A0A956PC09-F1
#
_entry.id   AF-A0A956PC09-F1
#
_cell.length_a   1.000
_cell.length_b   1.000
_cell.length_c   1.000
_cell.angle_alpha   90.00
_cell.angle_beta   90.00
_cell.angle_gamma   90.00
#
_symmetry.space_group_name_H-M   'P 1'
#
loop_
_entity.id
_entity.type
_entity.pdbx_description
1 polymer ?
#
loop_
_entity_poly.entity_id
_entity_poly.type
_entity_poly.pdbx_seq_one_letter_code
_entity_poly.pdbx_strand_id
1 'polypeptide(L)'
;MTDETKDPREGVRRIARKALAEGRPLEWFEEAYRARAAGEVEIPWSDREPNAILVSLLGRGDSKGRRALVVGAGDGQDALWLAGRGYRVTAFDIAPTAVAECRARHGESGVEWEVANLLAPP
;
A
#
# COMPACT_ATOMS: atom_id res chain seq x y z
N MET A 1 -27.32 -24.53 -7.05
CA MET A 1 -26.05 -24.40 -7.78
C MET A 1 -25.32 -23.28 -7.06
N THR A 2 -24.43 -23.64 -6.14
CA THR A 2 -23.70 -22.66 -5.32
C THR A 2 -22.78 -21.88 -6.24
N ASP A 3 -22.99 -20.57 -6.30
CA ASP A 3 -22.05 -19.63 -6.91
C ASP A 3 -20.75 -19.72 -6.11
N GLU A 4 -19.79 -20.53 -6.60
CA GLU A 4 -18.44 -20.59 -6.08
C GLU A 4 -17.82 -19.21 -6.29
N THR A 5 -17.94 -18.37 -5.27
CA THR A 5 -17.38 -17.02 -5.24
C THR A 5 -15.87 -17.19 -5.35
N LYS A 6 -15.34 -16.88 -6.53
CA LYS A 6 -13.91 -16.95 -6.87
C LYS A 6 -13.12 -16.21 -5.77
N ASP A 7 -12.15 -16.89 -5.15
CA ASP A 7 -11.32 -16.28 -4.09
C ASP A 7 -10.67 -14.99 -4.65
N PRO A 8 -11.00 -13.79 -4.11
CA PRO A 8 -10.47 -12.54 -4.64
C PRO A 8 -8.93 -12.45 -4.53
N ARG A 9 -8.32 -13.33 -3.72
CA ARG A 9 -6.87 -13.41 -3.55
C ARG A 9 -6.19 -14.31 -4.58
N GLU A 10 -6.94 -15.10 -5.36
CA GLU A 10 -6.37 -16.12 -6.24
C GLU A 10 -5.40 -15.51 -7.28
N GLY A 11 -5.81 -14.41 -7.91
CA GLY A 11 -5.02 -13.70 -8.92
C GLY A 11 -3.67 -13.26 -8.38
N VAL A 12 -3.66 -12.57 -7.23
CA VAL A 12 -2.43 -12.09 -6.60
C VAL A 12 -1.59 -13.25 -6.03
N ARG A 13 -2.23 -14.29 -5.47
CA ARG A 13 -1.53 -15.50 -5.00
C ARG A 13 -0.80 -16.22 -6.12
N ARG A 14 -1.32 -16.18 -7.34
CA ARG A 14 -0.66 -16.77 -8.52
C ARG A 14 0.59 -15.96 -8.91
N ILE A 15 0.50 -14.63 -8.91
CA ILE A 15 1.64 -13.72 -9.15
C ILE A 15 2.73 -13.97 -8.09
N ALA A 16 2.37 -13.98 -6.81
CA ALA A 16 3.32 -14.24 -5.72
C ALA A 16 4.01 -15.61 -5.85
N ARG A 17 3.25 -16.68 -6.14
CA ARG A 17 3.83 -18.03 -6.34
C ARG A 17 4.83 -18.07 -7.49
N LYS A 18 4.55 -17.39 -8.59
CA LYS A 18 5.47 -17.31 -9.74
C LYS A 18 6.78 -16.63 -9.36
N ALA A 19 6.71 -15.45 -8.75
CA ALA A 19 7.91 -14.71 -8.35
C ALA A 19 8.76 -15.48 -7.32
N LEU A 20 8.11 -16.19 -6.39
CA LEU A 20 8.79 -17.08 -5.44
C LEU A 20 9.52 -18.22 -6.14
N ALA A 21 8.87 -18.89 -7.10
CA ALA A 21 9.48 -19.98 -7.88
C ALA A 21 10.67 -19.50 -8.72
N GLU A 22 10.68 -18.23 -9.13
CA GLU A 22 11.76 -17.60 -9.90
C GLU A 22 12.86 -16.98 -9.02
N GLY A 23 12.78 -17.12 -7.68
CA GLY A 23 13.79 -16.58 -6.77
C GLY A 23 13.73 -15.06 -6.58
N ARG A 24 12.60 -14.43 -6.93
CA ARG A 24 12.36 -12.97 -6.86
C ARG A 24 11.27 -12.64 -5.82
N PRO A 25 11.43 -13.02 -4.54
CA PRO A 25 10.35 -13.00 -3.53
C PRO A 25 9.77 -11.62 -3.21
N LEU A 26 10.44 -10.54 -3.62
CA LEU A 26 10.01 -9.16 -3.39
C LEU A 26 9.32 -8.52 -4.61
N GLU A 27 9.50 -9.09 -5.81
CA GLU A 27 9.06 -8.43 -7.04
C GLU A 27 7.56 -8.58 -7.32
N TRP A 28 6.89 -9.54 -6.68
CA TRP A 28 5.47 -9.81 -6.92
C TRP A 28 4.54 -8.65 -6.52
N PHE A 29 4.96 -7.76 -5.62
CA PHE A 29 4.17 -6.57 -5.27
C PHE A 29 4.01 -5.63 -6.47
N GLU A 30 5.11 -5.31 -7.15
CA GLU A 30 5.08 -4.48 -8.37
C GLU A 30 4.29 -5.19 -9.49
N GLU A 31 4.48 -6.49 -9.66
CA GLU A 31 3.70 -7.27 -10.64
C GLU A 31 2.19 -7.23 -10.33
N ALA A 32 1.80 -7.33 -9.05
CA ALA A 32 0.40 -7.26 -8.64
C ALA A 32 -0.20 -5.88 -8.89
N TYR A 33 0.52 -4.79 -8.57
CA TYR A 33 0.04 -3.43 -8.84
C TYR A 33 -0.05 -3.13 -10.33
N ARG A 34 0.88 -3.61 -11.17
CA ARG A 34 0.75 -3.51 -12.63
C ARG A 34 -0.45 -4.26 -13.17
N ALA A 35 -0.65 -5.51 -12.72
CA ALA A 35 -1.80 -6.31 -13.11
C ALA A 35 -3.12 -5.65 -12.70
N ARG A 36 -3.16 -4.99 -11.53
CA ARG A 36 -4.31 -4.19 -11.10
C ARG A 36 -4.53 -2.97 -11.99
N ALA A 37 -3.48 -2.24 -12.34
CA ALA A 37 -3.58 -1.10 -13.27
C ALA A 37 -4.08 -1.53 -14.66
N ALA A 38 -3.81 -2.77 -15.07
CA ALA A 38 -4.33 -3.38 -16.30
C ALA A 38 -5.74 -3.98 -16.16
N GLY A 39 -6.35 -3.94 -14.98
CA GLY A 39 -7.67 -4.53 -14.71
C GLY A 39 -7.69 -6.06 -14.65
N GLU A 40 -6.54 -6.70 -14.49
CA GLU A 40 -6.39 -8.16 -14.51
C GLU A 40 -6.62 -8.80 -13.14
N VAL A 41 -6.31 -8.07 -12.06
CA VAL A 41 -6.48 -8.50 -10.68
C VAL A 41 -6.99 -7.36 -9.81
N GLU A 42 -7.63 -7.71 -8.71
CA GLU A 42 -7.85 -6.79 -7.60
C GLU A 42 -6.74 -6.94 -6.55
N ILE A 43 -6.48 -5.88 -5.79
CA ILE A 43 -5.56 -5.92 -4.66
C ILE A 43 -6.34 -6.23 -3.38
N PRO A 44 -6.29 -7.47 -2.86
CA PRO A 44 -7.24 -7.94 -1.85
C PRO A 44 -6.98 -7.39 -0.44
N TRP A 45 -5.86 -6.71 -0.23
CA TRP A 45 -5.53 -6.04 1.04
C TRP A 45 -5.86 -4.55 1.02
N SER A 46 -6.40 -4.03 -0.09
CA SER A 46 -6.83 -2.64 -0.17
C SER A 46 -8.34 -2.55 -0.18
N ASP A 47 -8.90 -2.05 0.92
CA ASP A 47 -10.29 -1.60 1.04
C ASP A 47 -10.44 -0.11 0.71
N ARG A 48 -9.32 0.56 0.37
CA ARG A 48 -9.22 2.02 0.20
C ARG A 48 -9.73 2.79 1.44
N GLU A 49 -9.58 2.24 2.63
CA GLU A 49 -9.80 2.92 3.90
C GLU A 49 -8.53 2.83 4.77
N PRO A 50 -8.34 3.71 5.77
CA PRO A 50 -7.26 3.54 6.73
C PRO A 50 -7.52 2.31 7.61
N ASN A 51 -6.45 1.62 8.00
CA ASN A 51 -6.52 0.44 8.82
C ASN A 51 -7.24 0.74 10.15
N ALA A 52 -8.33 0.03 10.44
CA ALA A 52 -9.14 0.26 11.63
C ALA A 52 -8.36 0.13 12.95
N ILE A 53 -7.32 -0.71 13.00
CA ILE A 53 -6.44 -0.87 14.17
C ILE A 53 -5.60 0.40 14.36
N LEU A 54 -5.04 0.97 13.28
CA LEU A 54 -4.32 2.25 13.33
C LEU A 54 -5.21 3.35 13.90
N VAL A 55 -6.43 3.46 13.37
CA VAL A 55 -7.43 4.46 13.81
C VAL A 55 -7.80 4.28 15.27
N SER A 56 -7.93 3.04 15.74
CA SER A 56 -8.28 2.73 17.13
C SER A 56 -7.15 3.02 18.11
N LEU A 57 -5.91 2.70 17.75
CA LEU A 57 -4.74 2.87 18.62
C LEU A 57 -4.33 4.34 18.77
N LEU A 58 -4.36 5.09 17.67
CA LEU A 58 -4.04 6.52 17.67
C LEU A 58 -5.30 7.31 18.02
N GLY A 59 -5.61 7.35 19.32
CA GLY A 59 -6.72 8.12 19.88
C GLY A 59 -6.58 9.64 19.66
N ARG A 60 -7.38 10.42 20.39
CA ARG A 60 -7.39 11.89 20.29
C ARG A 60 -6.20 12.50 21.05
N GLY A 61 -5.08 12.67 20.39
CA GLY A 61 -3.90 13.39 20.91
C GLY A 61 -3.37 14.40 19.90
N ASP A 62 -2.72 15.45 20.38
CA ASP A 62 -2.07 16.43 19.48
C ASP A 62 -0.87 15.77 18.78
N SER A 63 -0.96 15.69 17.46
CA SER A 63 0.06 15.13 16.58
C SER A 63 0.72 16.18 15.70
N LYS A 64 0.39 17.45 15.90
CA LYS A 64 0.92 18.55 15.11
C LYS A 64 2.46 18.57 15.20
N GLY A 65 3.10 18.45 14.05
CA GLY A 65 4.56 18.51 13.94
C GLY A 65 5.29 17.22 14.31
N ARG A 66 4.58 16.16 14.72
CA ARG A 66 5.18 14.82 14.87
C ARG A 66 5.43 14.21 13.50
N ARG A 67 6.41 13.33 13.40
CA ARG A 67 6.73 12.60 12.18
C ARG A 67 6.11 11.20 12.22
N ALA A 68 5.66 10.71 11.07
CA ALA A 68 5.24 9.33 10.89
C ALA A 68 5.88 8.75 9.62
N LEU A 69 6.25 7.48 9.71
CA LEU A 69 6.76 6.69 8.58
C LEU A 69 5.77 5.56 8.31
N VAL A 70 5.23 5.49 7.09
CA VAL A 70 4.36 4.40 6.65
C VAL A 70 5.16 3.46 5.76
N VAL A 71 5.29 2.21 6.19
CA VAL A 71 6.05 1.15 5.52
C VAL A 71 5.09 0.25 4.76
N GLY A 72 5.29 0.07 3.46
CA GLY A 72 4.35 -0.66 2.60
C GLY A 72 3.06 0.14 2.41
N ALA A 73 3.22 1.37 1.91
CA ALA A 73 2.14 2.35 1.82
C ALA A 73 0.96 1.92 0.95
N GLY A 74 1.17 1.02 -0.01
CA GLY A 74 0.13 0.50 -0.89
C GLY A 74 -0.67 1.62 -1.57
N ASP A 75 -1.98 1.69 -1.27
CA ASP A 75 -2.88 2.73 -1.80
C ASP A 75 -2.83 4.07 -1.04
N GLY A 76 -2.09 4.15 0.08
CA GLY A 76 -1.76 5.38 0.77
C GLY A 76 -2.71 5.81 1.89
N GLN A 77 -3.74 5.04 2.22
CA GLN A 77 -4.82 5.50 3.11
C GLN A 77 -4.38 5.75 4.56
N ASP A 78 -3.50 4.91 5.10
CA ASP A 78 -2.90 5.15 6.42
C ASP A 78 -2.06 6.44 6.44
N ALA A 79 -1.31 6.69 5.38
CA ALA A 79 -0.46 7.88 5.25
C ALA A 79 -1.30 9.16 5.15
N LEU A 80 -2.38 9.12 4.36
CA LEU A 80 -3.34 10.22 4.25
C LEU A 80 -4.06 10.49 5.56
N TRP A 81 -4.49 9.43 6.23
CA TRP A 81 -5.14 9.55 7.53
C TRP A 81 -4.22 10.22 8.53
N LEU A 82 -2.96 9.78 8.64
CA LEU A 82 -1.95 10.39 9.50
C LEU A 82 -1.67 11.86 9.13
N ALA A 83 -1.51 12.17 7.85
CA ALA A 83 -1.29 13.55 7.40
C ALA A 83 -2.46 14.46 7.80
N GLY A 84 -3.69 13.99 7.65
CA GLY A 84 -4.90 14.69 8.09
C GLY A 84 -5.02 14.89 9.60
N ARG A 85 -4.20 14.19 10.42
CA ARG A 85 -4.09 14.45 11.87
C ARG A 85 -3.01 15.49 12.21
N GLY A 86 -2.20 15.91 11.25
CA GLY A 86 -1.13 16.91 11.45
C GLY A 86 0.26 16.31 11.59
N TYR A 87 0.42 15.00 11.31
CA TYR A 87 1.73 14.39 11.17
C TYR A 87 2.43 14.90 9.89
N ARG A 88 3.76 15.04 9.95
CA ARG A 88 4.62 15.07 8.77
C ARG A 88 4.89 13.63 8.36
N VAL A 89 4.34 13.22 7.22
CA VAL A 89 4.32 11.81 6.82
C VAL A 89 5.28 11.57 5.67
N THR A 90 6.17 10.61 5.85
CA THR A 90 6.88 9.94 4.75
C THR A 90 6.28 8.56 4.60
N ALA A 91 5.97 8.14 3.38
CA ALA A 91 5.34 6.87 3.09
C ALA A 91 6.04 6.21 1.91
N PHE A 92 6.43 4.95 2.06
CA PHE A 92 7.11 4.23 0.99
C PHE A 92 6.52 2.85 0.72
N ASP A 93 6.67 2.42 -0.51
CA ASP A 93 6.36 1.06 -0.93
C ASP A 93 7.49 0.51 -1.81
N ILE A 94 7.63 -0.81 -1.85
CA ILE A 94 8.59 -1.49 -2.72
C ILE A 94 8.11 -1.50 -4.17
N ALA A 95 6.80 -1.32 -4.42
CA ALA A 95 6.20 -1.29 -5.75
C ALA A 95 6.18 0.14 -6.33
N PRO A 96 6.98 0.44 -7.38
CA PRO A 96 6.92 1.71 -8.08
C PRO A 96 5.53 2.12 -8.55
N THR A 97 4.73 1.14 -9.01
CA THR A 97 3.38 1.41 -9.51
C THR A 97 2.45 1.91 -8.40
N ALA A 98 2.52 1.32 -7.19
CA ALA A 98 1.74 1.78 -6.04
C ALA A 98 2.08 3.22 -5.65
N VAL A 99 3.37 3.55 -5.62
CA VAL A 99 3.86 4.90 -5.29
C VAL A 99 3.47 5.90 -6.38
N ALA A 100 3.56 5.53 -7.66
CA ALA A 100 3.12 6.38 -8.76
C ALA A 100 1.62 6.69 -8.68
N GLU A 101 0.79 5.68 -8.38
CA GLU A 101 -0.64 5.88 -8.14
C GLU A 101 -0.91 6.83 -6.95
N CYS A 102 -0.18 6.68 -5.84
CA CYS A 102 -0.30 7.58 -4.70
C CYS A 102 0.08 9.02 -5.07
N ARG A 103 1.20 9.23 -5.75
CA ARG A 103 1.62 10.56 -6.21
C ARG A 103 0.59 11.19 -7.15
N ALA A 104 0.01 10.41 -8.07
CA ALA A 104 -0.99 10.90 -9.01
C ALA A 104 -2.31 11.27 -8.33
N ARG A 105 -2.80 10.44 -7.39
CA ARG A 105 -4.09 10.67 -6.71
C ARG A 105 -3.99 11.67 -5.55
N HIS A 106 -2.83 11.75 -4.91
CA HIS A 106 -2.66 12.36 -3.60
C HIS A 106 -1.43 13.27 -3.50
N GLY A 107 -0.92 13.78 -4.62
CA GLY A 107 0.27 14.65 -4.66
C GLY A 107 0.13 15.92 -3.83
N GLU A 108 -1.09 16.42 -3.62
CA GLU A 108 -1.37 17.64 -2.83
C GLU A 108 -1.57 17.37 -1.33
N SER A 109 -1.49 16.12 -0.88
CA SER A 109 -1.74 15.73 0.52
C SER A 109 -0.65 16.19 1.51
N GLY A 110 0.51 16.60 1.00
CA GLY A 110 1.69 16.89 1.83
C GLY A 110 2.42 15.64 2.36
N VAL A 111 2.03 14.44 1.92
CA VAL A 111 2.77 13.20 2.18
C VAL A 111 3.97 13.10 1.23
N GLU A 112 5.14 12.76 1.77
CA GLU A 112 6.33 12.43 0.99
C GLU A 112 6.27 10.95 0.56
N TRP A 113 5.99 10.71 -0.72
CA TRP A 113 5.85 9.37 -1.28
C TRP A 113 7.17 8.88 -1.89
N GLU A 114 7.66 7.72 -1.48
CA GLU A 114 8.94 7.16 -1.96
C GLU A 114 8.85 5.70 -2.41
N VAL A 115 9.68 5.34 -3.40
CA VAL A 115 9.93 3.93 -3.72
C VAL A 115 11.13 3.48 -2.90
N ALA A 116 10.94 2.53 -1.99
CA ALA A 116 12.03 2.03 -1.15
C ALA A 116 11.84 0.58 -0.72
N ASN A 117 12.95 -0.10 -0.49
CA ASN A 117 12.98 -1.45 0.04
C ASN A 117 13.28 -1.41 1.54
N LEU A 118 12.34 -1.86 2.38
CA LEU A 118 12.54 -1.94 3.83
C LEU A 118 13.81 -2.74 4.22
N LEU A 119 14.15 -3.75 3.42
CA LEU A 119 15.29 -4.63 3.66
C LEU A 119 16.62 -4.07 3.11
N ALA A 120 16.56 -2.94 2.40
CA ALA A 120 17.72 -2.21 1.90
C ALA A 120 17.43 -0.69 2.00
N PRO A 121 17.36 -0.14 3.23
CA PRO A 121 17.04 1.26 3.44
C PRO A 121 18.12 2.18 2.84
N PRO A 122 17.75 3.40 2.41
CA PRO A 122 18.69 4.39 1.88
C PRO A 122 19.69 4.89 2.92
#